data_AF-Q64UZ4-F1
#
_entry.id   AF-Q64UZ4-F1
#
_cell.length_a   1.000
_cell.length_b   1.000
_cell.length_c   1.000
_cell.angle_alpha   90.00
_cell.angle_beta   90.00
_cell.angle_gamma   90.00
#
_symmetry.space_group_name_H-M   'P 1'
#
loop_
_entity.id
_entity.type
_entity.pdbx_description
1 polymer ?
#
loop_
_entity_poly.entity_id
_entity_poly.type
_entity_poly.pdbx_seq_one_letter_code
_entity_poly.pdbx_strand_id
1 'polypeptide(L)'
;MKAKNSEKIIRGYLEFAGGLLISTALSMALLTGFIHTNESEYKLMESKTQEYDKIYARQIALVDKVDSLYNYLVLMGSNDRLNQVVLQKVISTRKMELIEELQIMDSKDVLLYKKLASQINVFLDTKEAIRKAVIEESLVRKDLMRCIQDNKQATRKLTLGNISVEK
;
A
#
# COMPACT_ATOMS: atom_id res chain seq x y z
N MET A 1 -83.40 2.58 38.71
CA MET A 1 -82.96 1.23 39.12
C MET A 1 -81.46 1.11 38.86
N LYS A 2 -80.61 0.99 39.90
CA LYS A 2 -79.19 0.65 39.72
C LYS A 2 -79.07 -0.86 39.55
N ALA A 3 -78.36 -1.31 38.51
CA ALA A 3 -78.16 -2.73 38.27
C ALA A 3 -77.46 -3.39 39.48
N LYS A 4 -78.00 -4.50 39.98
CA LYS A 4 -77.51 -5.24 41.16
C LYS A 4 -76.06 -5.76 41.02
N ASN A 5 -75.49 -5.65 39.82
CA ASN A 5 -74.14 -6.11 39.47
C ASN A 5 -73.17 -4.95 39.12
N SER A 6 -73.58 -3.69 39.31
CA SER A 6 -72.78 -2.52 38.92
C SER A 6 -71.41 -2.49 39.59
N GLU A 7 -71.31 -2.97 40.83
CA GLU A 7 -70.07 -2.97 41.61
C GLU A 7 -69.04 -3.96 41.07
N LYS A 8 -69.47 -5.15 40.61
CA LYS A 8 -68.58 -6.13 39.95
C LYS A 8 -68.13 -5.64 38.58
N ILE A 9 -69.02 -4.98 37.83
CA ILE A 9 -68.68 -4.39 36.53
C ILE A 9 -67.65 -3.27 36.71
N ILE A 10 -67.86 -2.36 37.67
CA ILE A 10 -66.92 -1.28 37.97
C ILE A 10 -65.56 -1.83 38.41
N ARG A 11 -65.53 -2.88 39.25
CA ARG A 11 -64.28 -3.53 39.66
C ARG A 11 -63.55 -4.17 38.47
N GLY A 12 -64.25 -4.89 37.59
CA GLY A 12 -63.66 -5.48 36.39
C GLY A 12 -63.11 -4.44 35.42
N TYR A 13 -63.80 -3.31 35.23
CA TYR A 13 -63.28 -2.20 34.42
C TYR A 13 -62.06 -1.54 35.07
N LEU A 14 -62.00 -1.42 36.40
CA LEU A 14 -60.84 -0.90 37.12
C LEU A 14 -59.62 -1.82 37.00
N GLU A 15 -59.81 -3.13 37.14
CA GLU A 15 -58.75 -4.13 36.96
C GLU A 15 -58.23 -4.13 35.52
N PHE A 16 -59.13 -4.06 34.54
CA PHE A 16 -58.76 -3.96 33.12
C PHE A 16 -58.01 -2.66 32.81
N ALA A 17 -58.51 -1.51 33.27
CA ALA A 17 -57.86 -0.22 33.07
C ALA A 17 -56.48 -0.16 33.75
N GLY A 18 -56.37 -0.71 34.96
CA GLY A 18 -55.09 -0.84 35.67
C GLY A 18 -54.10 -1.72 34.91
N GLY A 19 -54.53 -2.88 34.43
CA GLY A 19 -53.70 -3.77 33.61
C GLY A 19 -53.24 -3.10 32.31
N LEU A 20 -54.10 -2.35 31.64
CA LEU A 20 -53.80 -1.66 30.40
C LEU A 20 -52.79 -0.51 30.60
N LEU A 21 -52.91 0.25 31.70
CA LEU A 21 -51.94 1.27 32.07
C LEU A 21 -50.57 0.67 32.39
N ILE A 22 -50.52 -0.44 33.15
CA ILE A 22 -49.26 -1.12 33.49
C ILE A 22 -48.60 -1.67 32.22
N SER A 23 -49.36 -2.31 31.34
CA SER A 23 -48.86 -2.84 30.07
C SER A 23 -48.32 -1.75 29.14
N THR A 24 -49.02 -0.62 29.07
CA THR A 24 -48.58 0.54 28.27
C THR A 24 -47.31 1.15 28.84
N ALA A 25 -47.24 1.35 30.17
CA ALA A 25 -46.06 1.88 30.84
C ALA A 25 -44.84 0.96 30.67
N LEU A 26 -45.02 -0.36 30.80
CA LEU A 26 -43.98 -1.35 30.57
C LEU A 26 -43.47 -1.33 29.12
N SER A 27 -44.40 -1.26 28.16
CA SER A 27 -44.05 -1.19 26.74
C SER A 27 -43.24 0.07 26.42
N MET A 28 -43.62 1.22 27.00
CA MET A 28 -42.92 2.48 26.81
C MET A 28 -41.53 2.48 27.47
N ALA A 29 -41.40 1.86 28.64
CA ALA A 29 -40.10 1.67 29.29
C ALA A 29 -39.16 0.78 28.45
N LEU A 30 -39.67 -0.33 27.91
CA LEU A 30 -38.89 -1.22 27.04
C LEU A 30 -38.45 -0.54 25.74
N LEU A 31 -39.37 0.20 25.08
CA LEU A 31 -39.04 0.96 23.87
C LEU A 31 -38.01 2.05 24.14
N THR A 32 -38.13 2.77 25.26
CA THR A 32 -37.17 3.81 25.63
C THR A 32 -35.79 3.22 25.91
N GLY A 33 -35.74 2.10 26.63
CA GLY A 33 -34.50 1.35 26.85
C GLY A 33 -33.87 0.87 25.53
N PHE A 34 -34.68 0.30 24.64
CA PHE A 34 -34.23 -0.12 23.32
C PHE A 34 -33.65 1.04 22.50
N ILE A 35 -34.35 2.18 22.40
CA ILE A 35 -33.87 3.35 21.66
C ILE A 35 -32.55 3.86 22.26
N HIS A 36 -32.47 3.98 23.59
CA HIS A 36 -31.27 4.47 24.25
C HIS A 36 -30.05 3.55 24.04
N THR A 37 -30.24 2.23 24.17
CA THR A 37 -29.16 1.26 23.92
C THR A 37 -28.73 1.27 22.46
N ASN A 38 -29.68 1.31 21.50
CA ASN A 38 -29.33 1.39 20.09
C ASN A 38 -28.60 2.70 19.74
N GLU A 39 -28.97 3.82 20.35
CA GLU A 39 -28.28 5.08 20.12
C GLU A 39 -26.82 5.03 20.60
N SER A 40 -26.55 4.43 21.78
CA SER A 40 -25.18 4.26 22.27
C SER A 40 -24.35 3.31 21.41
N GLU A 41 -24.95 2.20 20.97
CA GLU A 41 -24.28 1.23 20.09
C GLU A 41 -24.01 1.83 18.71
N TYR A 42 -24.97 2.59 18.15
CA TYR A 42 -24.79 3.27 16.87
C TYR A 42 -23.65 4.28 16.91
N LYS A 43 -23.56 5.10 17.97
CA LYS A 43 -22.44 6.03 18.17
C LYS A 43 -21.09 5.32 18.27
N LEU A 44 -21.05 4.15 18.92
CA LEU A 44 -19.84 3.33 19.00
C LEU A 44 -19.47 2.73 17.64
N MET A 45 -20.45 2.25 16.86
CA MET A 45 -20.22 1.73 15.51
C MET A 45 -19.75 2.84 14.57
N GLU A 46 -20.34 4.02 14.65
CA GLU A 46 -19.92 5.19 13.86
C GLU A 46 -18.47 5.58 14.16
N SER A 47 -18.09 5.68 15.44
CA SER A 47 -16.71 6.04 15.80
C SER A 47 -15.69 4.99 15.34
N LYS A 48 -16.01 3.70 15.48
CA LYS A 48 -15.17 2.60 14.95
C LYS A 48 -15.08 2.63 13.44
N THR A 49 -16.16 2.97 12.73
CA THR A 49 -16.17 3.09 11.27
C THR A 49 -15.28 4.24 10.82
N GLN A 50 -15.34 5.39 11.50
CA GLN A 50 -14.46 6.52 11.20
C GLN A 50 -12.98 6.20 11.44
N GLU A 51 -12.66 5.48 12.52
CA GLU A 51 -11.29 5.03 12.78
C GLU A 51 -10.81 4.04 11.72
N TYR A 52 -11.65 3.08 11.35
CA TYR A 52 -11.38 2.13 10.29
C TYR A 52 -11.12 2.81 8.95
N ASP A 53 -12.00 3.73 8.54
CA ASP A 53 -11.87 4.47 7.28
C ASP A 53 -10.57 5.28 7.25
N LYS A 54 -10.20 5.89 8.38
CA LYS A 54 -8.94 6.63 8.51
C LYS A 54 -7.72 5.72 8.34
N ILE A 55 -7.72 4.53 8.95
CA ILE A 55 -6.64 3.55 8.81
C ILE A 55 -6.58 3.06 7.36
N TYR A 56 -7.73 2.73 6.78
CA TYR A 56 -7.83 2.23 5.41
C TYR A 56 -7.34 3.26 4.39
N ALA A 57 -7.74 4.52 4.52
CA ALA A 57 -7.24 5.61 3.67
C ALA A 57 -5.71 5.78 3.77
N ARG A 58 -5.14 5.65 4.97
CA ARG A 58 -3.69 5.66 5.16
C ARG A 58 -3.00 4.46 4.50
N GLN A 59 -3.60 3.28 4.58
CA GLN A 59 -3.07 2.09 3.92
C GLN A 59 -3.05 2.23 2.39
N ILE A 60 -4.11 2.78 1.79
CA ILE A 60 -4.14 3.08 0.35
C ILE A 60 -3.02 4.05 -0.02
N ALA A 61 -2.89 5.16 0.72
CA ALA A 61 -1.84 6.16 0.45
C ALA A 61 -0.43 5.57 0.57
N LEU A 62 -0.23 4.64 1.52
CA LEU A 62 1.04 3.94 1.69
C LEU A 62 1.34 3.01 0.50
N VAL A 63 0.35 2.27 0.02
CA VAL A 63 0.48 1.41 -1.17
C VAL A 63 0.86 2.24 -2.39
N ASP A 64 0.17 3.37 -2.62
CA ASP A 64 0.45 4.25 -3.77
C ASP A 64 1.89 4.79 -3.75
N LYS A 65 2.41 5.15 -2.57
CA LYS A 65 3.80 5.61 -2.42
C LYS A 65 4.80 4.50 -2.73
N VAL A 66 4.53 3.28 -2.28
CA VAL A 66 5.38 2.12 -2.55
C VAL A 66 5.35 1.74 -4.02
N ASP A 67 4.18 1.78 -4.66
CA ASP A 67 4.05 1.48 -6.09
C ASP A 67 4.75 2.54 -6.95
N SER A 68 4.59 3.82 -6.61
CA SER A 68 5.34 4.93 -7.23
C SER A 68 6.85 4.72 -7.13
N LEU A 69 7.35 4.37 -5.94
CA LEU A 69 8.76 4.06 -5.71
C LEU A 69 9.25 2.85 -6.51
N TYR A 70 8.43 1.79 -6.60
CA TYR A 70 8.70 0.62 -7.41
C TYR A 70 8.81 0.99 -8.89
N ASN A 71 7.89 1.80 -9.41
CA ASN A 71 7.93 2.26 -10.80
C ASN A 71 9.22 3.04 -11.11
N TYR A 72 9.68 3.92 -10.23
CA TYR A 72 10.97 4.60 -10.39
C TYR A 72 12.15 3.64 -10.33
N LEU A 73 12.13 2.67 -9.41
CA LEU A 73 13.14 1.63 -9.33
C LEU A 73 13.19 0.80 -10.61
N VAL A 74 12.05 0.44 -11.20
CA VAL A 74 11.98 -0.29 -12.47
C VAL A 74 12.63 0.52 -13.58
N LEU A 75 12.27 1.80 -13.73
CA LEU A 75 12.79 2.72 -14.76
C LEU A 75 14.32 2.89 -14.75
N MET A 76 14.94 2.73 -13.59
CA MET A 76 16.39 2.83 -13.46
C MET A 76 17.05 1.79 -14.38
N GLY A 77 18.08 2.16 -15.13
CA GLY A 77 18.75 1.24 -16.05
C GLY A 77 17.89 0.63 -17.18
N SER A 78 16.60 0.98 -17.34
CA SER A 78 15.79 0.52 -18.48
C SER A 78 16.05 1.32 -19.76
N ASN A 79 16.54 2.55 -19.62
CA ASN A 79 16.74 3.47 -20.73
C ASN A 79 18.01 4.29 -20.52
N ASP A 80 18.97 4.11 -21.42
CA ASP A 80 20.28 4.78 -21.39
C ASP A 80 20.20 6.29 -21.62
N ARG A 81 19.06 6.80 -22.12
CA ARG A 81 18.82 8.24 -22.33
C ARG A 81 18.27 8.93 -21.07
N LEU A 82 17.83 8.18 -20.06
CA LEU A 82 17.37 8.74 -18.80
C LEU A 82 18.54 9.16 -17.92
N ASN A 83 18.40 10.32 -17.28
CA ASN A 83 19.37 10.78 -16.31
C ASN A 83 19.28 9.95 -15.03
N GLN A 84 20.17 8.97 -14.91
CA GLN A 84 20.21 8.03 -13.78
C GLN A 84 20.48 8.74 -12.44
N VAL A 85 21.25 9.84 -12.44
CA VAL A 85 21.54 10.62 -11.23
C VAL A 85 20.29 11.30 -10.70
N VAL A 86 19.50 11.91 -11.59
CA VAL A 86 18.22 12.53 -11.22
C VAL A 86 17.25 11.47 -10.72
N LEU A 87 17.17 10.33 -11.40
CA LEU A 87 16.28 9.24 -11.01
C LEU A 87 16.65 8.65 -9.64
N GLN A 88 17.94 8.44 -9.37
CA GLN A 88 18.42 7.99 -8.06
C GLN A 88 18.09 8.99 -6.94
N LYS A 89 18.16 10.29 -7.24
CA LYS A 89 17.73 11.34 -6.30
C LYS A 89 16.23 11.25 -6.01
N VAL A 90 15.40 11.10 -7.05
CA VAL A 90 13.94 10.92 -6.89
C VAL A 90 13.63 9.69 -6.03
N ILE A 91 14.26 8.54 -6.31
CA ILE A 91 14.07 7.31 -5.53
C ILE A 91 14.46 7.54 -4.06
N SER A 92 15.60 8.20 -3.82
CA SER A 92 16.06 8.49 -2.46
C SER A 92 15.10 9.41 -1.70
N THR A 93 14.58 10.46 -2.34
CA THR A 93 13.58 11.35 -1.75
C THR A 93 12.30 10.61 -1.40
N ARG A 94 11.75 9.83 -2.35
CA ARG A 94 10.53 9.04 -2.13
C ARG A 94 10.70 7.97 -1.05
N LYS A 95 11.87 7.34 -0.98
CA LYS A 95 12.22 6.44 0.12
C LYS A 95 12.18 7.15 1.47
N MET A 96 12.71 8.37 1.56
CA MET A 96 12.71 9.14 2.81
C MET A 96 11.28 9.48 3.26
N GLU A 97 10.44 9.97 2.33
CA GLU A 97 9.02 10.24 2.58
C GLU A 97 8.28 8.98 3.07
N LEU A 98 8.57 7.82 2.48
CA LEU A 98 8.00 6.54 2.90
C LEU A 98 8.46 6.18 4.33
N ILE A 99 9.75 6.34 4.65
CA ILE A 99 10.28 6.03 6.00
C ILE A 99 9.64 6.93 7.06
N GLU A 100 9.49 8.23 6.78
CA GLU A 100 8.86 9.19 7.70
C GLU A 100 7.42 8.79 8.02
N GLU A 101 6.63 8.38 7.02
CA GLU A 101 5.26 7.93 7.24
C GLU A 101 5.20 6.60 8.02
N LEU A 102 6.10 5.67 7.71
CA LEU A 102 6.21 4.39 8.42
C LEU A 102 6.61 4.54 9.90
N GLN A 103 7.23 5.66 10.29
CA GLN A 103 7.57 5.95 11.68
C GLN A 103 6.35 6.38 12.51
N ILE A 104 5.35 6.99 11.87
CA ILE A 104 4.13 7.49 12.53
C ILE A 104 3.11 6.37 12.75
N MET A 105 3.17 5.30 11.93
CA MET A 105 2.25 4.17 12.00
C MET A 105 2.69 3.09 13.00
N ASP A 106 1.73 2.30 13.50
CA ASP A 106 2.06 1.21 14.40
C ASP A 106 2.98 0.18 13.74
N SER A 107 3.99 -0.24 14.48
CA SER A 107 5.06 -1.10 13.97
C SER A 107 4.58 -2.46 13.47
N LYS A 108 3.49 -2.99 14.04
CA LYS A 108 2.93 -4.29 13.66
C LYS A 108 2.27 -4.23 12.27
N ASP A 109 1.56 -3.15 12.00
CA ASP A 109 0.81 -2.96 10.75
C ASP A 109 1.71 -2.69 9.55
N VAL A 110 2.89 -2.10 9.78
CA VAL A 110 3.79 -1.67 8.70
C VAL A 110 5.08 -2.47 8.59
N LEU A 111 5.15 -3.63 9.25
CA LEU A 111 6.37 -4.45 9.30
C LEU A 111 6.90 -4.80 7.90
N LEU A 112 6.00 -5.18 6.99
CA LEU A 112 6.37 -5.53 5.61
C LEU A 112 6.99 -4.34 4.88
N TYR A 113 6.34 -3.18 4.93
CA TYR A 113 6.82 -1.97 4.28
C TYR A 113 8.12 -1.45 4.89
N LYS A 114 8.31 -1.59 6.21
CA LYS A 114 9.59 -1.30 6.87
C LYS A 114 10.72 -2.19 6.37
N LYS A 115 10.45 -3.50 6.21
CA LYS A 115 11.42 -4.43 5.63
C LYS A 115 11.72 -4.09 4.17
N LEU A 116 10.71 -3.75 3.37
CA LEU A 116 10.92 -3.36 1.97
C LEU A 116 11.77 -2.07 1.88
N ALA A 117 11.40 -1.05 2.67
CA ALA A 117 12.09 0.25 2.67
C ALA A 117 13.57 0.14 3.06
N SER A 118 13.90 -0.79 3.97
CA SER A 118 15.29 -1.04 4.35
C SER A 118 16.12 -1.68 3.23
N GLN A 119 15.49 -2.51 2.38
CA GLN A 119 16.17 -3.20 1.26
C GLN A 119 16.37 -2.34 0.02
N ILE A 120 15.69 -1.19 -0.11
CA ILE A 120 15.79 -0.32 -1.31
C ILE A 120 17.24 0.07 -1.63
N ASN A 121 18.07 0.38 -0.63
CA ASN A 121 19.46 0.75 -0.90
C ASN A 121 20.23 -0.42 -1.49
N VAL A 122 20.02 -1.63 -0.96
CA VAL A 122 20.63 -2.85 -1.50
C VAL A 122 20.21 -3.05 -2.97
N PHE A 123 18.93 -2.85 -3.28
CA PHE A 123 18.44 -2.94 -4.65
C PHE A 123 19.05 -1.89 -5.58
N LEU A 124 19.16 -0.64 -5.11
CA LEU A 124 19.79 0.45 -5.87
C LEU A 124 21.27 0.15 -6.15
N ASP A 125 22.03 -0.23 -5.12
CA ASP A 125 23.46 -0.51 -5.23
C ASP A 125 23.70 -1.70 -6.16
N THR A 126 22.90 -2.76 -6.02
CA THR A 126 22.98 -3.94 -6.89
C THR A 126 22.67 -3.58 -8.34
N LYS A 127 21.63 -2.77 -8.57
CA LYS A 127 21.23 -2.37 -9.92
C LYS A 127 22.26 -1.48 -10.59
N GLU A 128 22.87 -0.56 -9.84
CA GLU A 128 23.94 0.29 -10.34
C GLU A 128 25.22 -0.52 -10.63
N ALA A 129 25.54 -1.51 -9.80
CA ALA A 129 26.66 -2.43 -10.06
C ALA A 129 26.45 -3.23 -11.35
N ILE A 130 25.25 -3.79 -11.55
CA ILE A 130 24.89 -4.48 -12.80
C ILE A 130 25.03 -3.54 -14.00
N ARG A 131 24.51 -2.31 -13.90
CA ARG A 131 24.59 -1.31 -14.97
C ARG A 131 26.04 -1.03 -15.37
N LYS A 132 26.94 -0.86 -14.39
CA LYS A 132 28.37 -0.65 -14.65
C LYS A 132 29.01 -1.85 -15.35
N ALA A 133 28.72 -3.06 -14.87
CA ALA A 133 29.24 -4.30 -15.47
C ALA A 133 28.79 -4.47 -16.93
N VAL A 134 27.52 -4.16 -17.24
CA VAL A 134 26.99 -4.20 -18.62
C VAL A 134 27.69 -3.19 -19.53
N ILE A 135 27.95 -1.97 -19.03
CA ILE A 135 28.67 -0.94 -19.80
C ILE A 135 30.10 -1.41 -20.09
N GLU A 136 30.80 -1.93 -19.08
CA GLU A 136 32.17 -2.44 -19.21
C GLU A 136 32.24 -3.61 -20.20
N GLU A 137 31.34 -4.59 -20.09
CA GLU A 137 31.24 -5.72 -21.01
C GLU A 137 31.03 -5.24 -22.46
N SER A 138 30.13 -4.28 -22.69
CA SER A 138 29.89 -3.68 -24.00
C SER A 138 31.14 -3.01 -24.58
N LEU A 139 31.92 -2.29 -23.76
CA LEU A 139 33.14 -1.62 -24.19
C LEU A 139 34.22 -2.64 -24.59
N VAL A 140 34.50 -3.61 -23.71
CA VAL A 140 35.48 -4.67 -23.97
C VAL A 140 35.11 -5.47 -25.21
N ARG A 141 33.82 -5.78 -25.38
CA ARG A 141 33.32 -6.49 -26.57
C ARG A 141 33.54 -5.68 -27.86
N LYS A 142 33.30 -4.37 -27.84
CA LYS A 142 33.56 -3.50 -29.00
C LYS A 142 35.04 -3.43 -29.34
N ASP A 143 35.91 -3.29 -28.34
CA ASP A 143 37.35 -3.25 -28.54
C ASP A 143 37.89 -4.58 -29.08
N LEU A 144 37.41 -5.71 -28.56
CA LEU A 144 37.75 -7.03 -29.09
C LEU A 144 37.34 -7.17 -30.56
N MET A 145 36.11 -6.79 -30.90
CA MET A 145 35.62 -6.86 -32.28
C MET A 145 36.43 -5.97 -33.22
N ARG A 146 36.85 -4.79 -32.75
CA ARG A 146 37.73 -3.89 -33.49
C ARG A 146 39.11 -4.51 -33.71
N CYS A 147 39.73 -5.06 -32.68
CA CYS A 147 41.01 -5.77 -32.79
C CYS A 147 40.95 -6.95 -33.77
N ILE A 148 39.86 -7.72 -33.76
CA ILE A 148 39.66 -8.83 -34.71
C ILE A 148 39.56 -8.31 -36.15
N GLN A 149 38.82 -7.21 -36.37
CA GLN A 149 38.69 -6.60 -37.70
C GLN A 149 40.03 -6.03 -38.20
N ASP A 150 40.75 -5.31 -37.35
CA ASP A 150 42.04 -4.72 -37.68
C ASP A 150 43.07 -5.81 -38.00
N ASN A 151 43.11 -6.90 -37.21
CA ASN A 151 43.99 -8.02 -37.46
C ASN A 151 43.66 -8.72 -38.78
N LYS A 152 42.37 -8.97 -39.06
CA LYS A 152 41.92 -9.52 -40.35
C LYS A 152 42.32 -8.64 -41.53
N GLN A 153 42.28 -7.32 -41.37
CA GLN A 153 42.70 -6.38 -42.40
C GLN A 153 44.23 -6.37 -42.59
N ALA A 154 45.00 -6.44 -41.49
CA ALA A 154 46.45 -6.54 -41.53
C ALA A 154 46.91 -7.84 -42.22
N THR A 155 46.32 -9.00 -41.86
CA THR A 155 46.60 -10.27 -42.54
C THR A 155 46.33 -10.19 -44.03
N ARG A 156 45.21 -9.60 -44.46
CA ARG A 156 44.87 -9.41 -45.88
C ARG A 156 45.88 -8.52 -46.62
N LYS A 157 46.33 -7.43 -45.99
CA LYS A 157 47.37 -6.55 -46.57
C LYS A 157 48.71 -7.27 -46.72
N LEU A 158 49.09 -8.10 -45.75
CA LEU A 158 50.29 -8.93 -45.83
C LEU A 158 50.20 -9.97 -46.95
N THR A 159 49.02 -10.56 -47.18
CA THR A 159 48.83 -11.55 -48.27
C THR A 159 48.86 -10.91 -49.67
N LEU A 160 48.38 -9.67 -49.83
CA LEU A 160 48.44 -8.93 -51.10
C LEU A 160 49.82 -8.35 -51.40
N GLY A 161 50.66 -8.16 -50.38
CA GLY A 161 51.99 -7.54 -50.49
C GLY A 161 53.14 -8.48 -50.89
N ASN A 162 52.90 -9.75 -51.24
CA ASN A 162 53.94 -10.75 -51.55
C ASN A 162 54.97 -10.99 -50.42
N ILE A 163 54.67 -10.69 -49.16
CA ILE A 163 55.56 -11.04 -48.04
C ILE A 163 55.03 -12.32 -47.39
N SER A 164 55.59 -13.46 -47.78
CA SER A 164 55.47 -14.71 -47.04
C SER A 164 56.21 -14.57 -45.71
N VAL A 165 55.50 -14.30 -44.62
CA VAL A 165 56.08 -14.39 -43.29
C VAL A 165 56.05 -15.87 -42.89
N GLU A 166 57.18 -16.56 -43.10
CA GLU A 166 57.43 -17.85 -42.47
C GLU A 166 57.69 -17.65 -40.97
N LYS A 167 56.81 -18.29 -40.18
CA LYS A 167 56.82 -18.63 -38.75
C LYS A 167 57.40 -17.62 -37.75
#